data_AF-A0A8H6XCV6-F1
#
_entry.id   AF-A0A8H6XCV6-F1
#
_cell.length_a   1.000
_cell.length_b   1.000
_cell.length_c   1.000
_cell.angle_alpha   90.00
_cell.angle_beta   90.00
_cell.angle_gamma   90.00
#
_symmetry.space_group_name_H-M   'P 1'
#
loop_
_entity.id
_entity.type
_entity.pdbx_description
1 polymer ?
#
loop_
_entity_poly.entity_id
_entity_poly.type
_entity_poly.pdbx_seq_one_letter_code
_entity_poly.pdbx_strand_id
1 'polypeptide(L)'
;MAPHPDLFRFFALNSEWAKRVNSQEPDFFAKSASGQSPQVLWIGCSDSRVPESVVTAVRPGEIFVHRNIANQFHLDDNSAQSVLTYAVNHLGVQHVVIVGHTECGGAAACFGAAGSPKFNPHAQTCVIDPGLEPDAPLNQWLTPLTKLVASLKLSSVSKAEALPLIVEENVKKQVQNLCMAQTIIDAWTDDKKVWVHGWVYDLAKGENGVPQDLVDWLSPTLQVSAFLSHQRPADIIAVGFQELLPLHLGLSGLSKKVVDNRNAHILAQIEANSLNKERYALIAKVVNGGVALLVYGRDAGVAHTVCDVQTSWTGTGPGYMSNKGAVGVRFRVPSEDGGAGETFTFVCAHLTAHAENLASRIADWRHIVGSLLFPSLAGKPTTLYDTSHLFLLGDLNFRVVLPPEHPLKGAASALIGQALTNENEREALKEYDQLLLERRDPTSRAFVGLREGEFWRFKCSYKCKLGEVDKYSEKRTPSWTDRILYSTYTDSPDKPHESAIKNLLYTSVPGYTTSDHKPIVSLLLLPSPSSSTPSSTAPVLRLPAHYTPTPDPHATLKRYTGRVLDRLIGRVWWLFTLLGAGSALVGVFNFVLGLGAWGWWSRSGGIKLGGETGVV
;
A
#
# COMPACT_ATOMS: atom_id res chain seq x y z
N MET A 1 8.99 -51.12 17.92
CA MET A 1 9.51 -49.96 17.18
C MET A 1 9.90 -48.90 18.19
N ALA A 2 11.11 -48.35 18.11
CA ALA A 2 11.46 -47.17 18.89
C ALA A 2 10.53 -46.01 18.49
N PRO A 3 10.10 -45.15 19.43
CA PRO A 3 9.27 -43.99 19.11
C PRO A 3 10.00 -43.08 18.13
N HIS A 4 9.40 -42.74 16.98
CA HIS A 4 9.98 -41.78 16.04
C HIS A 4 9.88 -40.37 16.65
N PRO A 5 10.99 -39.73 17.06
CA PRO A 5 10.96 -38.52 17.89
C PRO A 5 10.16 -37.38 17.27
N ASP A 6 10.23 -37.26 15.93
CA ASP A 6 9.56 -36.21 15.17
C ASP A 6 8.02 -36.37 15.19
N LEU A 7 7.51 -37.60 15.11
CA LEU A 7 6.07 -37.87 15.15
C LEU A 7 5.49 -37.63 16.55
N PHE A 8 6.24 -37.98 17.60
CA PHE A 8 5.83 -37.71 18.98
C PHE A 8 5.66 -36.22 19.25
N ARG A 9 6.57 -35.40 18.71
CA ARG A 9 6.46 -33.95 18.79
C ARG A 9 5.17 -33.44 18.14
N PHE A 10 4.77 -33.95 16.97
CA PHE A 10 3.53 -33.54 16.32
C PHE A 10 2.27 -33.92 17.12
N PHE A 11 2.24 -35.10 17.74
CA PHE A 11 1.13 -35.48 18.61
C PHE A 11 1.03 -34.59 19.86
N ALA A 12 2.16 -34.23 20.46
CA ALA A 12 2.19 -33.30 21.59
C ALA A 12 1.68 -31.91 21.17
N LEU A 13 2.18 -31.36 20.05
CA LEU A 13 1.74 -30.07 19.52
C LEU A 13 0.25 -30.06 19.16
N ASN A 14 -0.28 -31.14 18.58
CA ASN A 14 -1.70 -31.27 18.30
C ASN A 14 -2.53 -31.28 19.60
N SER A 15 -2.11 -32.04 20.60
CA SER A 15 -2.81 -32.11 21.89
C SER A 15 -2.88 -30.75 22.58
N GLU A 16 -1.77 -30.01 22.57
CA GLU A 16 -1.74 -28.64 23.10
C GLU A 16 -2.61 -27.67 22.30
N TRP A 17 -2.54 -27.74 20.96
CA TRP A 17 -3.38 -26.93 20.09
C TRP A 17 -4.87 -27.19 20.35
N ALA A 18 -5.29 -28.46 20.43
CA ALA A 18 -6.67 -28.83 20.70
C ALA A 18 -7.15 -28.32 22.06
N LYS A 19 -6.31 -28.41 23.11
CA LYS A 19 -6.62 -27.83 24.43
C LYS A 19 -6.81 -26.32 24.36
N ARG A 20 -5.91 -25.60 23.66
CA ARG A 20 -6.01 -24.14 23.50
C ARG A 20 -7.29 -23.75 22.76
N VAL A 21 -7.59 -24.41 21.64
CA VAL A 21 -8.80 -24.16 20.85
C VAL A 21 -10.05 -24.43 21.69
N ASN A 22 -10.15 -25.58 22.38
CA ASN A 22 -11.30 -25.87 23.25
C ASN A 22 -11.47 -24.88 24.41
N SER A 23 -10.37 -24.32 24.94
CA SER A 23 -10.47 -23.31 26.00
C SER A 23 -10.99 -21.96 25.50
N GLN A 24 -10.73 -21.62 24.25
CA GLN A 24 -11.13 -20.35 23.64
C GLN A 24 -12.49 -20.45 22.96
N GLU A 25 -12.77 -21.59 22.31
CA GLU A 25 -13.99 -21.89 21.56
C GLU A 25 -14.45 -23.32 21.87
N PRO A 26 -15.18 -23.54 22.97
CA PRO A 26 -15.56 -24.88 23.45
C PRO A 26 -16.33 -25.74 22.44
N ASP A 27 -17.06 -25.12 21.51
CA ASP A 27 -17.87 -25.81 20.50
C ASP A 27 -17.16 -25.99 19.15
N PHE A 28 -15.91 -25.52 19.01
CA PHE A 28 -15.23 -25.45 17.71
C PHE A 28 -15.14 -26.82 17.03
N PHE A 29 -14.68 -27.86 17.73
CA PHE A 29 -14.52 -29.19 17.13
C PHE A 29 -15.86 -29.86 16.87
N ALA A 30 -16.87 -29.67 17.73
CA ALA A 30 -18.20 -30.21 17.51
C ALA A 30 -18.85 -29.60 16.25
N LYS A 31 -18.70 -28.27 16.06
CA LYS A 31 -19.15 -27.57 14.85
C LYS A 31 -18.34 -27.99 13.62
N SER A 32 -17.02 -28.06 13.73
CA SER A 32 -16.15 -28.48 12.62
C SER A 32 -16.42 -29.92 12.19
N ALA A 33 -16.76 -30.82 13.12
CA ALA A 33 -17.12 -32.20 12.81
C ALA A 33 -18.47 -32.34 12.09
N SER A 34 -19.35 -31.33 12.18
CA SER A 34 -20.67 -31.38 11.54
C SER A 34 -20.64 -31.12 10.03
N GLY A 35 -19.54 -30.58 9.50
CA GLY A 35 -19.34 -30.37 8.07
C GLY A 35 -18.42 -29.19 7.76
N GLN A 36 -18.23 -28.94 6.46
CA GLN A 36 -17.47 -27.80 5.93
C GLN A 36 -18.32 -27.02 4.93
N SER A 37 -18.12 -25.70 4.86
CA SER A 37 -18.74 -24.83 3.85
C SER A 37 -17.74 -23.76 3.40
N PRO A 38 -16.63 -24.18 2.76
CA PRO A 38 -15.59 -23.26 2.33
C PRO A 38 -16.08 -22.38 1.19
N GLN A 39 -15.67 -21.12 1.18
CA GLN A 39 -15.94 -20.20 0.07
C GLN A 39 -14.85 -20.24 -1.01
N VAL A 40 -13.70 -20.85 -0.68
CA VAL A 40 -12.47 -20.85 -1.48
C VAL A 40 -11.96 -22.28 -1.69
N LEU A 41 -11.60 -22.60 -2.92
CA LEU A 41 -10.74 -23.71 -3.30
C LEU A 41 -9.33 -23.17 -3.54
N TRP A 42 -8.36 -23.67 -2.79
CA TRP A 42 -6.93 -23.38 -2.94
C TRP A 42 -6.23 -24.52 -3.68
N ILE A 43 -5.62 -24.23 -4.82
CA ILE A 43 -4.74 -25.12 -5.57
C ILE A 43 -3.31 -24.60 -5.44
N GLY A 44 -2.49 -25.26 -4.62
CA GLY A 44 -1.14 -24.77 -4.27
C GLY A 44 -0.02 -25.78 -4.47
N CYS A 45 1.20 -25.36 -4.20
CA CYS A 45 2.36 -26.25 -4.24
C CYS A 45 2.40 -27.16 -3.00
N SER A 46 2.87 -28.40 -3.14
CA SER A 46 3.16 -29.31 -2.01
C SER A 46 4.35 -28.89 -1.15
N ASP A 47 5.02 -27.77 -1.48
CA ASP A 47 6.11 -27.21 -0.69
C ASP A 47 5.68 -26.96 0.77
N SER A 48 6.34 -27.62 1.73
CA SER A 48 5.95 -27.58 3.14
C SER A 48 6.08 -26.18 3.78
N ARG A 49 6.71 -25.22 3.10
CA ARG A 49 6.86 -23.83 3.56
C ARG A 49 5.65 -22.96 3.23
N VAL A 50 4.73 -23.41 2.37
CA VAL A 50 3.53 -22.66 1.96
C VAL A 50 2.22 -23.42 2.28
N PRO A 51 1.94 -23.79 3.55
CA PRO A 51 0.63 -24.33 3.93
C PRO A 51 -0.43 -23.24 3.95
N GLU A 52 -1.52 -23.43 3.20
CA GLU A 52 -2.56 -22.44 2.90
C GLU A 52 -3.20 -21.81 4.14
N SER A 53 -3.59 -22.65 5.12
CA SER A 53 -4.23 -22.20 6.36
C SER A 53 -3.29 -21.39 7.25
N VAL A 54 -1.98 -21.68 7.20
CA VAL A 54 -0.96 -20.95 7.96
C VAL A 54 -0.66 -19.62 7.28
N VAL A 55 -0.46 -19.62 5.95
CA VAL A 55 -0.07 -18.41 5.21
C VAL A 55 -1.23 -17.43 5.00
N THR A 56 -2.48 -17.88 5.14
CA THR A 56 -3.67 -17.01 5.12
C THR A 56 -4.27 -16.77 6.50
N ALA A 57 -3.76 -17.44 7.54
CA ALA A 57 -4.24 -17.36 8.92
C ALA A 57 -5.76 -17.63 9.08
N VAL A 58 -6.34 -18.45 8.20
CA VAL A 58 -7.75 -18.85 8.26
C VAL A 58 -7.94 -20.10 9.12
N ARG A 59 -9.19 -20.35 9.52
CA ARG A 59 -9.54 -21.51 10.36
C ARG A 59 -9.65 -22.79 9.53
N PRO A 60 -9.40 -23.96 10.14
CA PRO A 60 -9.73 -25.25 9.53
C PRO A 60 -11.19 -25.27 9.04
N GLY A 61 -11.41 -25.71 7.80
CA GLY A 61 -12.73 -25.76 7.17
C GLY A 61 -13.15 -24.52 6.37
N GLU A 62 -12.39 -23.42 6.40
CA GLU A 62 -12.69 -22.21 5.63
C GLU A 62 -12.15 -22.24 4.19
N ILE A 63 -11.11 -23.04 3.93
CA ILE A 63 -10.53 -23.26 2.60
C ILE A 63 -10.55 -24.76 2.29
N PHE A 64 -11.03 -25.11 1.09
CA PHE A 64 -10.88 -26.44 0.52
C PHE A 64 -9.58 -26.52 -0.27
N VAL A 65 -8.81 -27.61 -0.17
CA VAL A 65 -7.39 -27.59 -0.55
C VAL A 65 -7.03 -28.73 -1.50
N HIS A 66 -6.31 -28.39 -2.57
CA HIS A 66 -5.56 -29.33 -3.40
C HIS A 66 -4.09 -28.87 -3.49
N ARG A 67 -3.14 -29.80 -3.35
CA ARG A 67 -1.71 -29.48 -3.40
C ARG A 67 -0.94 -30.51 -4.20
N ASN A 68 -0.10 -30.03 -5.10
CA ASN A 68 0.76 -30.86 -5.95
C ASN A 68 2.10 -30.15 -6.24
N ILE A 69 3.03 -30.83 -6.91
CA ILE A 69 4.36 -30.26 -7.19
C ILE A 69 4.23 -29.13 -8.21
N ALA A 70 4.72 -27.94 -7.86
CA ALA A 70 4.67 -26.73 -8.68
C ALA A 70 3.26 -26.27 -9.09
N ASN A 71 2.26 -26.51 -8.23
CA ASN A 71 0.90 -25.94 -8.33
C ASN A 71 0.27 -26.07 -9.73
N GLN A 72 0.45 -27.23 -10.39
CA GLN A 72 -0.08 -27.49 -11.72
C GLN A 72 -1.57 -27.84 -11.68
N PHE A 73 -2.31 -27.51 -12.74
CA PHE A 73 -3.66 -28.00 -13.00
C PHE A 73 -3.70 -28.54 -14.44
N HIS A 74 -3.56 -29.86 -14.58
CA HIS A 74 -3.65 -30.52 -15.87
C HIS A 74 -5.10 -30.91 -16.18
N LEU A 75 -5.53 -30.66 -17.41
CA LEU A 75 -6.92 -30.92 -17.81
C LEU A 75 -7.28 -32.42 -17.78
N ASP A 76 -6.28 -33.30 -17.92
CA ASP A 76 -6.37 -34.76 -17.90
C ASP A 76 -6.05 -35.37 -16.53
N ASP A 77 -5.81 -34.56 -15.49
CA ASP A 77 -5.62 -35.05 -14.12
C ASP A 77 -6.96 -35.27 -13.42
N ASN A 78 -7.40 -36.53 -13.36
CA ASN A 78 -8.62 -36.91 -12.65
C ASN A 78 -8.62 -36.51 -11.16
N SER A 79 -7.46 -36.42 -10.51
CA SER A 79 -7.38 -35.98 -9.11
C SER A 79 -7.77 -34.50 -9.00
N ALA A 80 -7.10 -33.62 -9.75
CA ALA A 80 -7.40 -32.20 -9.75
C ALA A 80 -8.83 -31.89 -10.25
N GLN A 81 -9.29 -32.57 -11.30
CA GLN A 81 -10.65 -32.43 -11.82
C GLN A 81 -11.69 -32.83 -10.77
N SER A 82 -11.51 -33.98 -10.11
CA SER A 82 -12.45 -34.43 -9.08
C SER A 82 -12.57 -33.45 -7.91
N VAL A 83 -11.45 -32.83 -7.50
CA VAL A 83 -11.43 -31.81 -6.44
C VAL A 83 -12.14 -30.54 -6.89
N LEU A 84 -11.89 -30.07 -8.11
CA LEU A 84 -12.55 -28.91 -8.68
C LEU A 84 -14.08 -29.11 -8.78
N THR A 85 -14.51 -30.25 -9.32
CA THR A 85 -15.92 -30.61 -9.44
C THR A 85 -16.59 -30.68 -8.07
N TYR A 86 -15.96 -31.32 -7.09
CA TYR A 86 -16.52 -31.40 -5.74
C TYR A 86 -16.62 -30.01 -5.09
N ALA A 87 -15.58 -29.18 -5.20
CA ALA A 87 -15.57 -27.84 -4.65
C ALA A 87 -16.70 -26.97 -5.21
N VAL A 88 -16.82 -26.91 -6.54
CA VAL A 88 -17.78 -26.03 -7.22
C VAL A 88 -19.20 -26.57 -7.14
N ASN A 89 -19.40 -27.86 -7.44
CA ASN A 89 -20.74 -28.42 -7.59
C ASN A 89 -21.33 -28.94 -6.28
N HIS A 90 -20.51 -29.42 -5.35
CA HIS A 90 -21.00 -29.99 -4.09
C HIS A 90 -20.85 -29.04 -2.91
N LEU A 91 -19.68 -28.40 -2.75
CA LEU A 91 -19.45 -27.47 -1.64
C LEU A 91 -19.95 -26.04 -1.93
N GLY A 92 -20.20 -25.70 -3.20
CA GLY A 92 -20.66 -24.37 -3.59
C GLY A 92 -19.58 -23.29 -3.46
N VAL A 93 -18.32 -23.67 -3.60
CA VAL A 93 -17.17 -22.73 -3.60
C VAL A 93 -17.35 -21.70 -4.71
N GLN A 94 -17.13 -20.44 -4.37
CA GLN A 94 -17.24 -19.32 -5.31
C GLN A 94 -15.87 -18.88 -5.84
N HIS A 95 -14.77 -19.12 -5.11
CA HIS A 95 -13.44 -18.67 -5.50
C HIS A 95 -12.49 -19.86 -5.69
N VAL A 96 -12.00 -20.05 -6.90
CA VAL A 96 -10.94 -21.03 -7.21
C VAL A 96 -9.63 -20.29 -7.38
N VAL A 97 -8.69 -20.51 -6.49
CA VAL A 97 -7.42 -19.78 -6.42
C VAL A 97 -6.28 -20.75 -6.70
N ILE A 98 -5.48 -20.48 -7.74
CA ILE A 98 -4.24 -21.21 -8.01
C ILE A 98 -3.03 -20.39 -7.55
N VAL A 99 -2.17 -20.98 -6.73
CA VAL A 99 -1.14 -20.26 -5.98
C VAL A 99 0.23 -20.83 -6.27
N GLY A 100 1.03 -20.06 -7.01
CA GLY A 100 2.48 -20.24 -7.13
C GLY A 100 3.22 -19.67 -5.94
N HIS A 101 4.54 -19.85 -5.88
CA HIS A 101 5.37 -19.21 -4.87
C HIS A 101 6.81 -18.97 -5.35
N THR A 102 7.47 -17.94 -4.82
CA THR A 102 8.90 -17.68 -5.06
C THR A 102 9.74 -18.85 -4.52
N GLU A 103 10.96 -19.04 -5.03
CA GLU A 103 11.85 -20.15 -4.63
C GLU A 103 11.19 -21.54 -4.73
N CYS A 104 10.32 -21.73 -5.73
CA CYS A 104 9.68 -23.01 -6.02
C CYS A 104 10.67 -24.01 -6.61
N GLY A 105 10.89 -25.12 -5.88
CA GLY A 105 11.83 -26.17 -6.27
C GLY A 105 11.48 -26.82 -7.61
N GLY A 106 10.20 -27.09 -7.87
CA GLY A 106 9.75 -27.67 -9.14
C GLY A 106 9.99 -26.73 -10.34
N ALA A 107 9.66 -25.45 -10.19
CA ALA A 107 9.94 -24.44 -11.22
C ALA A 107 11.45 -24.28 -11.49
N ALA A 108 12.27 -24.30 -10.43
CA ALA A 108 13.72 -24.25 -10.55
C ALA A 108 14.29 -25.48 -11.28
N ALA A 109 13.74 -26.67 -11.03
CA ALA A 109 14.13 -27.90 -11.72
C ALA A 109 13.76 -27.84 -13.22
N CYS A 110 12.55 -27.38 -13.55
CA CYS A 110 12.12 -27.17 -14.93
C CYS A 110 13.01 -26.17 -15.69
N PHE A 111 13.46 -25.09 -15.02
CA PHE A 111 14.42 -24.15 -15.60
C PHE A 111 15.75 -24.81 -15.96
N GLY A 112 16.31 -25.60 -15.05
CA GLY A 112 17.54 -26.36 -15.31
C GLY A 112 17.37 -27.35 -16.46
N ALA A 113 16.24 -28.06 -16.50
CA ALA A 113 15.93 -29.04 -17.54
C ALA A 113 15.76 -28.39 -18.92
N ALA A 114 15.04 -27.26 -19.01
CA ALA A 114 14.80 -26.53 -20.25
C ALA A 114 16.09 -25.93 -20.84
N GLY A 115 17.06 -25.56 -19.99
CA GLY A 115 18.38 -25.06 -20.40
C GLY A 115 19.38 -26.17 -20.75
N SER A 116 19.03 -27.45 -20.58
CA SER A 116 19.92 -28.57 -20.81
C SER A 116 20.17 -28.82 -22.31
N PRO A 117 21.39 -29.17 -22.75
CA PRO A 117 21.66 -29.62 -24.12
C PRO A 117 20.86 -30.86 -24.54
N LYS A 118 20.36 -31.64 -23.57
CA LYS A 118 19.53 -32.83 -23.80
C LYS A 118 18.04 -32.51 -23.93
N PHE A 119 17.64 -31.24 -23.79
CA PHE A 119 16.24 -30.85 -23.91
C PHE A 119 15.75 -31.07 -25.34
N ASN A 120 14.63 -31.80 -25.47
CA ASN A 120 13.93 -31.98 -26.73
C ASN A 120 12.47 -31.51 -26.57
N PRO A 121 12.07 -30.38 -27.18
CA PRO A 121 10.71 -29.84 -27.03
C PRO A 121 9.62 -30.77 -27.60
N HIS A 122 9.99 -31.67 -28.51
CA HIS A 122 9.09 -32.63 -29.14
C HIS A 122 9.00 -33.97 -28.40
N ALA A 123 9.82 -34.17 -27.36
CA ALA A 123 9.72 -35.39 -26.56
C ALA A 123 8.37 -35.46 -25.81
N GLN A 124 7.86 -36.68 -25.66
CA GLN A 124 6.64 -36.92 -24.88
C GLN A 124 6.86 -36.59 -23.41
N THR A 125 8.03 -36.93 -22.87
CA THR A 125 8.48 -36.58 -21.52
C THR A 125 9.80 -35.81 -21.57
N CYS A 126 9.93 -34.80 -20.72
CA CYS A 126 11.21 -34.12 -20.48
C CYS A 126 11.96 -34.84 -19.35
N VAL A 127 13.30 -34.89 -19.42
CA VAL A 127 14.12 -35.39 -18.30
C VAL A 127 14.42 -34.22 -17.37
N ILE A 128 13.69 -34.12 -16.26
CA ILE A 128 13.84 -33.04 -15.27
C ILE A 128 14.82 -33.46 -14.17
N ASP A 129 14.67 -34.68 -13.65
CA ASP A 129 15.63 -35.30 -12.74
C ASP A 129 16.46 -36.34 -13.52
N PRO A 130 17.77 -36.10 -13.74
CA PRO A 130 18.65 -37.03 -14.44
C PRO A 130 18.88 -38.36 -13.72
N GLY A 131 18.56 -38.44 -12.42
CA GLY A 131 18.66 -39.66 -11.62
C GLY A 131 17.43 -40.56 -11.71
N LEU A 132 16.38 -40.12 -12.41
CA LEU A 132 15.15 -40.88 -12.63
C LEU A 132 15.05 -41.36 -14.07
N GLU A 133 14.34 -42.47 -14.27
CA GLU A 133 13.96 -42.92 -15.60
C GLU A 133 13.14 -41.85 -16.35
N PRO A 134 13.27 -41.72 -17.69
CA PRO A 134 12.59 -40.67 -18.46
C PRO A 134 11.05 -40.68 -18.34
N ASP A 135 10.45 -41.84 -18.05
CA ASP A 135 9.02 -42.03 -17.86
C ASP A 135 8.61 -41.99 -16.38
N ALA A 136 9.51 -41.63 -15.45
CA ALA A 136 9.17 -41.50 -14.04
C ALA A 136 8.01 -40.50 -13.86
N PRO A 137 7.06 -40.74 -12.93
CA PRO A 137 5.88 -39.89 -12.74
C PRO A 137 6.21 -38.41 -12.53
N LEU A 138 7.32 -38.09 -11.83
CA LEU A 138 7.77 -36.71 -11.63
C LEU A 138 8.17 -36.02 -12.94
N ASN A 139 8.87 -36.74 -13.82
CA ASN A 139 9.29 -36.25 -15.13
C ASN A 139 8.06 -36.01 -16.03
N GLN A 140 7.10 -36.94 -16.03
CA GLN A 140 5.84 -36.78 -16.74
C GLN A 140 5.05 -35.56 -16.22
N TRP A 141 4.91 -35.45 -14.89
CA TRP A 141 4.17 -34.37 -14.23
C TRP A 141 4.72 -32.98 -14.54
N LEU A 142 6.05 -32.80 -14.53
CA LEU A 142 6.67 -31.48 -14.76
C LEU A 142 6.96 -31.17 -16.24
N THR A 143 6.65 -32.09 -17.16
CA THR A 143 6.87 -31.88 -18.59
C THR A 143 6.13 -30.65 -19.15
N PRO A 144 4.84 -30.41 -18.87
CA PRO A 144 4.14 -29.21 -19.35
C PRO A 144 4.79 -27.90 -18.91
N LEU A 145 5.18 -27.81 -17.63
CA LEU A 145 5.91 -26.66 -17.09
C LEU A 145 7.28 -26.51 -17.74
N THR A 146 8.03 -27.59 -17.96
CA THR A 146 9.34 -27.54 -18.62
C THR A 146 9.23 -27.00 -20.06
N LYS A 147 8.21 -27.45 -20.80
CA LYS A 147 7.90 -26.93 -22.15
C LYS A 147 7.52 -25.45 -22.13
N LEU A 148 6.72 -25.02 -21.14
CA LEU A 148 6.41 -23.60 -20.93
C LEU A 148 7.69 -22.79 -20.69
N VAL A 149 8.56 -23.24 -19.80
CA VAL A 149 9.82 -22.54 -19.50
C VAL A 149 10.71 -22.40 -20.73
N ALA A 150 10.82 -23.46 -21.53
CA ALA A 150 11.57 -23.40 -22.79
C ALA A 150 11.00 -22.36 -23.76
N SER A 151 9.67 -22.21 -23.82
CA SER A 151 9.00 -21.24 -24.70
C SER A 151 9.26 -19.77 -24.32
N LEU A 152 9.59 -19.50 -23.05
CA LEU A 152 9.91 -18.16 -22.54
C LEU A 152 11.30 -17.66 -22.97
N LYS A 153 12.13 -18.52 -23.59
CA LYS A 153 13.46 -18.17 -24.13
C LYS A 153 14.40 -17.52 -23.08
N LEU A 154 14.35 -17.98 -21.84
CA LEU A 154 15.10 -17.42 -20.70
C LEU A 154 16.58 -17.88 -20.63
N SER A 155 17.11 -18.47 -21.69
CA SER A 155 18.45 -19.11 -21.71
C SER A 155 19.63 -18.19 -21.35
N SER A 156 19.48 -16.87 -21.52
CA SER A 156 20.51 -15.88 -21.20
C SER A 156 20.31 -15.18 -19.85
N VAL A 157 19.26 -15.54 -19.10
CA VAL A 157 18.85 -14.88 -17.84
C VAL A 157 19.34 -15.71 -16.65
N SER A 158 19.79 -15.05 -15.58
CA SER A 158 20.22 -15.77 -14.38
C SER A 158 19.03 -16.49 -13.71
N LYS A 159 19.30 -17.56 -12.96
CA LYS A 159 18.25 -18.30 -12.23
C LYS A 159 17.44 -17.39 -11.30
N ALA A 160 18.12 -16.44 -10.62
CA ALA A 160 17.48 -15.52 -9.67
C ALA A 160 16.48 -14.57 -10.36
N GLU A 161 16.74 -14.18 -11.60
CA GLU A 161 15.87 -13.32 -12.39
C GLU A 161 14.80 -14.12 -13.16
N ALA A 162 15.13 -15.34 -13.60
CA ALA A 162 14.23 -16.19 -14.37
C ALA A 162 13.13 -16.82 -13.51
N LEU A 163 13.45 -17.22 -12.27
CA LEU A 163 12.53 -18.01 -11.44
C LEU A 163 11.22 -17.27 -11.10
N PRO A 164 11.22 -15.98 -10.72
CA PRO A 164 9.98 -15.23 -10.51
C PRO A 164 9.08 -15.19 -11.75
N LEU A 165 9.67 -14.96 -12.93
CA LEU A 165 8.95 -14.93 -14.21
C LEU A 165 8.32 -16.29 -14.54
N ILE A 166 9.07 -17.37 -14.33
CA ILE A 166 8.58 -18.73 -14.55
C ILE A 166 7.40 -19.05 -13.64
N VAL A 167 7.47 -18.66 -12.37
CA VAL A 167 6.38 -18.88 -11.41
C VAL A 167 5.13 -18.09 -11.83
N GLU A 168 5.28 -16.84 -12.24
CA GLU A 168 4.17 -16.01 -12.71
C GLU A 168 3.53 -16.57 -13.98
N GLU A 169 4.33 -16.93 -14.98
CA GLU A 169 3.84 -17.51 -16.24
C GLU A 169 3.21 -18.89 -16.02
N ASN A 170 3.73 -19.67 -15.09
CA ASN A 170 3.10 -20.92 -14.68
C ASN A 170 1.71 -20.66 -14.11
N VAL A 171 1.57 -19.73 -13.16
CA VAL A 171 0.27 -19.37 -12.57
C VAL A 171 -0.71 -18.92 -13.65
N LYS A 172 -0.31 -18.05 -14.57
CA LYS A 172 -1.14 -17.63 -15.72
C LYS A 172 -1.58 -18.83 -16.56
N LYS A 173 -0.68 -19.77 -16.84
CA LYS A 173 -1.00 -20.98 -17.60
C LYS A 173 -2.01 -21.87 -16.88
N GLN A 174 -1.89 -22.03 -15.57
CA GLN A 174 -2.83 -22.86 -14.82
C GLN A 174 -4.19 -22.18 -14.65
N VAL A 175 -4.25 -20.85 -14.53
CA VAL A 175 -5.51 -20.09 -14.61
C VAL A 175 -6.21 -20.37 -15.94
N GLN A 176 -5.49 -20.34 -17.07
CA GLN A 176 -6.06 -20.69 -18.37
C GLN A 176 -6.62 -22.11 -18.38
N ASN A 177 -5.88 -23.10 -17.87
CA ASN A 177 -6.34 -24.48 -17.81
C ASN A 177 -7.61 -24.61 -16.94
N LEU A 178 -7.68 -23.91 -15.80
CA LEU A 178 -8.87 -23.88 -14.95
C LEU A 178 -10.08 -23.29 -15.66
N CYS A 179 -9.90 -22.19 -16.41
CA CYS A 179 -10.98 -21.60 -17.21
C CYS A 179 -11.43 -22.52 -18.37
N MET A 180 -10.59 -23.46 -18.79
CA MET A 180 -10.93 -24.48 -19.80
C MET A 180 -11.51 -25.76 -19.20
N ALA A 181 -11.54 -25.90 -17.88
CA ALA A 181 -12.09 -27.09 -17.23
C ALA A 181 -13.61 -27.10 -17.39
N GLN A 182 -14.16 -28.25 -17.78
CA GLN A 182 -15.60 -28.39 -18.04
C GLN A 182 -16.45 -27.98 -16.83
N THR A 183 -16.00 -28.27 -15.60
CA THR A 183 -16.68 -27.83 -14.37
C THR A 183 -16.86 -26.30 -14.28
N ILE A 184 -15.85 -25.52 -14.69
CA ILE A 184 -15.92 -24.05 -14.64
C ILE A 184 -16.78 -23.52 -15.79
N ILE A 185 -16.63 -24.09 -16.98
CA ILE A 185 -17.46 -23.76 -18.14
C ILE A 185 -18.94 -24.01 -17.84
N ASP A 186 -19.27 -25.17 -17.28
CA ASP A 186 -20.63 -25.53 -16.88
C ASP A 186 -21.15 -24.57 -15.81
N ALA A 187 -20.33 -24.26 -14.79
CA ALA A 187 -20.71 -23.32 -13.75
C ALA A 187 -21.05 -21.93 -14.31
N TRP A 188 -20.27 -21.41 -15.26
CA TRP A 188 -20.57 -20.13 -15.91
C TRP A 188 -21.77 -20.20 -16.84
N THR A 189 -21.96 -21.33 -17.53
CA THR A 189 -23.13 -21.55 -18.39
C THR A 189 -24.42 -21.59 -17.57
N ASP A 190 -24.35 -22.16 -16.37
CA ASP A 190 -25.44 -22.21 -15.38
C ASP A 190 -25.58 -20.91 -14.55
N ASP A 191 -24.89 -19.83 -14.93
CA ASP A 191 -24.87 -18.52 -14.24
C ASP A 191 -24.46 -18.59 -12.75
N LYS A 192 -23.68 -19.63 -12.37
CA LYS A 192 -23.08 -19.71 -11.04
C LYS A 192 -21.96 -18.69 -10.91
N LYS A 193 -21.94 -17.98 -9.78
CA LYS A 193 -20.91 -17.01 -9.43
C LYS A 193 -19.62 -17.72 -8.97
N VAL A 194 -18.81 -18.14 -9.94
CA VAL A 194 -17.50 -18.75 -9.70
C VAL A 194 -16.42 -17.91 -10.36
N TRP A 195 -15.36 -17.59 -9.61
CA TRP A 195 -14.22 -16.80 -10.07
C TRP A 195 -12.93 -17.61 -9.98
N VAL A 196 -12.07 -17.47 -10.99
CA VAL A 196 -10.74 -18.09 -11.03
C VAL A 196 -9.68 -17.02 -10.81
N HIS A 197 -8.76 -17.26 -9.86
CA HIS A 197 -7.72 -16.31 -9.45
C HIS A 197 -6.34 -16.95 -9.54
N GLY A 198 -5.31 -16.16 -9.88
CA GLY A 198 -3.92 -16.60 -9.88
C GLY A 198 -3.07 -15.76 -8.91
N TRP A 199 -2.43 -16.40 -7.93
CA TRP A 199 -1.60 -15.78 -6.89
C TRP A 199 -0.17 -16.34 -6.91
N VAL A 200 0.79 -15.59 -6.36
CA VAL A 200 2.21 -15.96 -6.19
C VAL A 200 2.71 -15.62 -4.78
N TYR A 201 2.81 -16.58 -3.86
CA TYR A 201 3.35 -16.37 -2.51
C TYR A 201 4.85 -16.03 -2.49
N ASP A 202 5.25 -14.93 -1.85
CA ASP A 202 6.66 -14.62 -1.61
C ASP A 202 7.15 -15.27 -0.32
N LEU A 203 7.87 -16.40 -0.47
CA LEU A 203 8.44 -17.18 0.63
C LEU A 203 9.37 -16.37 1.54
N ALA A 204 10.13 -15.42 1.00
CA ALA A 204 11.12 -14.67 1.77
C ALA A 204 10.47 -13.61 2.66
N LYS A 205 9.28 -13.13 2.27
CA LYS A 205 8.57 -12.05 2.97
C LYS A 205 7.37 -12.55 3.78
N GLY A 206 6.88 -13.75 3.49
CA GLY A 206 5.71 -14.30 4.14
C GLY A 206 4.38 -13.74 3.59
N GLU A 207 4.40 -13.12 2.41
CA GLU A 207 3.26 -12.43 1.81
C GLU A 207 2.65 -13.31 0.71
N ASN A 208 1.34 -13.59 0.75
CA ASN A 208 0.62 -14.07 -0.44
C ASN A 208 0.78 -12.97 -1.48
N GLY A 209 1.63 -13.15 -2.50
CA GLY A 209 1.62 -12.25 -3.63
C GLY A 209 0.36 -12.56 -4.45
N VAL A 210 -0.41 -11.62 -4.96
CA VAL A 210 -0.25 -10.18 -5.05
C VAL A 210 0.04 -9.57 -3.68
N PRO A 211 1.09 -8.73 -3.52
CA PRO A 211 1.06 -7.78 -2.41
C PRO A 211 -0.37 -7.28 -2.29
N GLN A 212 -0.93 -7.06 -1.10
CA GLN A 212 -1.91 -5.99 -1.06
C GLN A 212 -1.13 -4.76 -1.49
N ASP A 213 -1.08 -4.53 -2.80
CA ASP A 213 -0.21 -3.56 -3.41
C ASP A 213 -0.66 -2.25 -2.78
N LEU A 214 0.22 -1.28 -2.75
CA LEU A 214 -0.10 0.06 -2.26
C LEU A 214 -1.19 0.75 -3.14
N VAL A 215 -1.90 -0.03 -3.95
CA VAL A 215 -2.74 0.23 -5.10
C VAL A 215 -3.96 -0.72 -5.13
N ASP A 216 -4.02 -1.78 -4.32
CA ASP A 216 -5.17 -2.70 -4.27
C ASP A 216 -6.45 -2.00 -3.80
N TRP A 217 -6.28 -0.94 -2.99
CA TRP A 217 -7.36 -0.07 -2.59
C TRP A 217 -7.88 0.81 -3.75
N LEU A 218 -7.12 1.02 -4.83
CA LEU A 218 -7.52 1.86 -5.96
C LEU A 218 -8.57 1.19 -6.84
N SER A 219 -8.50 -0.13 -7.06
CA SER A 219 -9.45 -0.84 -7.93
C SER A 219 -10.92 -0.69 -7.48
N PRO A 220 -11.32 -1.08 -6.25
CA PRO A 220 -12.72 -0.94 -5.81
C PRO A 220 -13.14 0.54 -5.76
N THR A 221 -12.20 1.42 -5.46
CA THR A 221 -12.42 2.87 -5.41
C THR A 221 -12.78 3.46 -6.77
N LEU A 222 -12.01 3.11 -7.81
CA LEU A 222 -12.19 3.61 -9.16
C LEU A 222 -13.50 3.07 -9.76
N GLN A 223 -13.87 1.82 -9.46
CA GLN A 223 -15.14 1.24 -9.88
C GLN A 223 -16.35 1.94 -9.25
N VAL A 224 -16.31 2.22 -7.94
CA VAL A 224 -17.40 2.95 -7.26
C VAL A 224 -17.48 4.39 -7.76
N SER A 225 -16.32 5.03 -7.94
CA SER A 225 -16.24 6.40 -8.47
C SER A 225 -16.84 6.49 -9.88
N ALA A 226 -16.54 5.51 -10.73
CA ALA A 226 -17.09 5.36 -12.07
C ALA A 226 -18.62 5.22 -12.11
N PHE A 227 -19.19 4.47 -11.17
CA PHE A 227 -20.64 4.34 -11.01
C PHE A 227 -21.27 5.67 -10.59
N LEU A 228 -20.70 6.34 -9.58
CA LEU A 228 -21.22 7.59 -9.02
C LEU A 228 -21.04 8.81 -9.95
N SER A 229 -20.06 8.79 -10.84
CA SER A 229 -19.80 9.86 -11.80
C SER A 229 -20.68 9.81 -13.06
N HIS A 230 -21.73 8.98 -13.08
CA HIS A 230 -22.55 8.72 -14.26
C HIS A 230 -21.71 8.30 -15.49
N GLN A 231 -20.73 7.42 -15.28
CA GLN A 231 -19.80 6.96 -16.33
C GLN A 231 -18.87 8.03 -16.91
N ARG A 232 -18.62 9.15 -16.21
CA ARG A 232 -17.54 10.06 -16.57
C ARG A 232 -16.22 9.67 -15.87
N PRO A 233 -15.12 9.46 -16.58
CA PRO A 233 -13.81 9.25 -15.95
C PRO A 233 -13.36 10.52 -15.21
N ALA A 234 -12.54 10.36 -14.16
CA ALA A 234 -11.97 11.51 -13.46
C ALA A 234 -10.96 12.23 -14.36
N ASP A 235 -10.98 13.56 -14.40
CA ASP A 235 -9.99 14.29 -15.21
C ASP A 235 -8.62 14.34 -14.51
N ILE A 236 -8.61 14.43 -13.17
CA ILE A 236 -7.39 14.50 -12.36
C ILE A 236 -7.47 13.47 -11.25
N ILE A 237 -6.38 12.72 -11.04
CA ILE A 237 -6.24 11.77 -9.92
C ILE A 237 -5.00 12.17 -9.10
N ALA A 238 -5.19 12.41 -7.81
CA ALA A 238 -4.11 12.72 -6.87
C ALA A 238 -3.98 11.63 -5.81
N VAL A 239 -2.78 11.06 -5.66
CA VAL A 239 -2.49 9.98 -4.72
C VAL A 239 -1.40 10.42 -3.75
N GLY A 240 -1.75 10.48 -2.46
CA GLY A 240 -0.84 10.87 -1.38
C GLY A 240 -0.46 9.69 -0.49
N PHE A 241 0.81 9.61 -0.10
CA PHE A 241 1.31 8.61 0.84
C PHE A 241 2.02 9.26 2.02
N GLN A 242 1.88 8.67 3.19
CA GLN A 242 2.68 8.96 4.39
C GLN A 242 3.32 7.66 4.86
N GLU A 243 4.43 7.77 5.59
CA GLU A 243 5.20 6.63 6.09
C GLU A 243 5.57 5.61 5.00
N LEU A 244 5.79 6.09 3.76
CA LEU A 244 6.07 5.24 2.59
C LEU A 244 7.28 4.32 2.78
N LEU A 245 8.21 4.72 3.65
CA LEU A 245 9.42 3.97 3.97
C LEU A 245 9.74 4.02 5.46
N PRO A 246 10.46 2.99 5.97
CA PRO A 246 11.14 3.09 7.25
C PRO A 246 11.92 4.39 7.38
N LEU A 247 11.81 5.02 8.55
CA LEU A 247 12.27 6.39 8.77
C LEU A 247 13.73 6.60 8.36
N HIS A 248 14.63 5.67 8.71
CA HIS A 248 16.04 5.75 8.34
C HIS A 248 16.27 5.80 6.82
N LEU A 249 15.49 5.04 6.02
CA LEU A 249 15.56 5.08 4.55
C LEU A 249 15.00 6.40 4.01
N GLY A 250 13.88 6.87 4.56
CA GLY A 250 13.29 8.16 4.20
C GLY A 250 14.25 9.33 4.41
N LEU A 251 14.86 9.40 5.60
CA LEU A 251 15.81 10.43 5.99
C LEU A 251 17.12 10.36 5.17
N SER A 252 17.61 9.15 4.88
CA SER A 252 18.82 8.95 4.06
C SER A 252 18.65 9.43 2.61
N GLY A 253 17.40 9.55 2.14
CA GLY A 253 17.09 10.06 0.81
C GLY A 253 16.73 9.07 -0.26
N LEU A 254 16.41 7.84 0.14
CA LEU A 254 16.14 6.75 -0.79
C LEU A 254 14.68 6.74 -1.28
N SER A 255 13.84 7.67 -0.80
CA SER A 255 12.41 7.72 -1.12
C SER A 255 12.08 7.93 -2.59
N LYS A 256 12.93 8.65 -3.34
CA LYS A 256 12.66 8.96 -4.75
C LYS A 256 12.57 7.69 -5.61
N LYS A 257 13.50 6.75 -5.43
CA LYS A 257 13.50 5.48 -6.17
C LYS A 257 12.24 4.66 -5.91
N VAL A 258 11.74 4.69 -4.67
CA VAL A 258 10.54 3.96 -4.29
C VAL A 258 9.30 4.56 -4.95
N VAL A 259 9.17 5.89 -4.94
CA VAL A 259 8.08 6.58 -5.66
C VAL A 259 8.16 6.35 -7.17
N ASP A 260 9.38 6.32 -7.74
CA ASP A 260 9.57 6.03 -9.17
C ASP A 260 9.09 4.63 -9.53
N ASN A 261 9.44 3.61 -8.75
CA ASN A 261 8.96 2.24 -8.95
C ASN A 261 7.43 2.14 -8.78
N ARG A 262 6.85 2.86 -7.80
CA ARG A 262 5.41 2.81 -7.52
C ARG A 262 4.56 3.51 -8.58
N ASN A 263 5.08 4.54 -9.25
CA ASN A 263 4.37 5.28 -10.29
C ASN A 263 3.81 4.37 -11.39
N ALA A 264 4.63 3.44 -11.91
CA ALA A 264 4.20 2.53 -12.98
C ALA A 264 3.04 1.62 -12.53
N HIS A 265 3.10 1.09 -11.30
CA HIS A 265 2.04 0.27 -10.74
C HIS A 265 0.74 1.05 -10.50
N ILE A 266 0.83 2.26 -9.94
CA ILE A 266 -0.32 3.13 -9.72
C ILE A 266 -0.99 3.46 -11.05
N LEU A 267 -0.21 3.87 -12.04
CA LEU A 267 -0.73 4.20 -13.36
C LEU A 267 -1.41 3.01 -14.01
N ALA A 268 -0.77 1.84 -14.00
CA ALA A 268 -1.35 0.62 -14.55
C ALA A 268 -2.69 0.26 -13.89
N GLN A 269 -2.84 0.43 -12.57
CA GLN A 269 -4.10 0.18 -11.89
C GLN A 269 -5.16 1.24 -12.19
N ILE A 270 -4.76 2.51 -12.33
CA ILE A 270 -5.68 3.57 -12.77
C ILE A 270 -6.25 3.22 -14.15
N GLU A 271 -5.42 2.89 -15.13
CA GLU A 271 -5.84 2.58 -16.49
C GLU A 271 -6.61 1.25 -16.58
N ALA A 272 -6.22 0.25 -15.77
CA ALA A 272 -6.92 -1.03 -15.74
C ALA A 272 -8.36 -0.89 -15.20
N ASN A 273 -8.59 0.06 -14.29
CA ASN A 273 -9.88 0.25 -13.61
C ASN A 273 -10.62 1.53 -14.03
N SER A 274 -10.07 2.29 -14.99
CA SER A 274 -10.76 3.45 -15.55
C SER A 274 -11.91 3.00 -16.44
N LEU A 275 -12.98 3.80 -16.45
CA LEU A 275 -14.07 3.64 -17.40
C LEU A 275 -13.52 3.68 -18.83
N ASN A 276 -14.01 2.80 -19.70
CA ASN A 276 -13.60 2.73 -21.11
C ASN A 276 -12.09 2.56 -21.36
N LYS A 277 -11.31 2.14 -20.35
CA LYS A 277 -9.84 2.01 -20.43
C LYS A 277 -9.15 3.33 -20.82
N GLU A 278 -9.68 4.44 -20.32
CA GLU A 278 -9.08 5.77 -20.44
C GLU A 278 -7.64 5.77 -19.92
N ARG A 279 -6.78 6.49 -20.62
CA ARG A 279 -5.37 6.65 -20.31
C ARG A 279 -5.10 7.89 -19.49
N TYR A 280 -4.03 7.82 -18.71
CA TYR A 280 -3.60 8.92 -17.86
C TYR A 280 -2.08 9.13 -17.99
N ALA A 281 -1.65 10.37 -17.79
CA ALA A 281 -0.24 10.71 -17.71
C ALA A 281 0.08 11.34 -16.37
N LEU A 282 1.28 11.07 -15.87
CA LEU A 282 1.80 11.72 -14.68
C LEU A 282 2.05 13.21 -14.98
N ILE A 283 1.29 14.11 -14.34
CA ILE A 283 1.53 15.56 -14.39
C ILE A 283 2.76 15.90 -13.56
N ALA A 284 2.77 15.45 -12.30
CA ALA A 284 3.91 15.67 -11.41
C ALA A 284 3.94 14.66 -10.27
N LYS A 285 5.14 14.46 -9.73
CA LYS A 285 5.37 13.74 -8.47
C LYS A 285 6.36 14.48 -7.59
N VAL A 286 6.15 14.38 -6.28
CA VAL A 286 7.02 15.01 -5.29
C VAL A 286 7.11 14.13 -4.05
N VAL A 287 8.29 14.09 -3.42
CA VAL A 287 8.54 13.30 -2.22
C VAL A 287 9.50 14.04 -1.29
N ASN A 288 9.20 14.00 0.01
CA ASN A 288 10.06 14.53 1.06
C ASN A 288 9.98 13.58 2.27
N GLY A 289 11.09 12.93 2.60
CA GLY A 289 11.12 11.92 3.66
C GLY A 289 10.16 10.77 3.36
N GLY A 290 9.21 10.54 4.25
CA GLY A 290 8.16 9.52 4.11
C GLY A 290 6.87 10.02 3.44
N VAL A 291 6.79 11.30 3.04
CA VAL A 291 5.58 11.90 2.45
C VAL A 291 5.74 12.02 0.95
N ALA A 292 4.80 11.49 0.18
CA ALA A 292 4.79 11.53 -1.27
C ALA A 292 3.44 11.97 -1.83
N LEU A 293 3.46 12.59 -3.02
CA LEU A 293 2.28 12.97 -3.78
C LEU A 293 2.54 12.73 -5.26
N LEU A 294 1.63 12.05 -5.93
CA LEU A 294 1.62 11.83 -7.38
C LEU A 294 0.30 12.35 -7.93
N VAL A 295 0.35 13.18 -8.96
CA VAL A 295 -0.84 13.73 -9.62
C VAL A 295 -0.83 13.35 -11.08
N TYR A 296 -1.91 12.72 -11.52
CA TYR A 296 -2.14 12.24 -12.88
C TYR A 296 -3.27 13.04 -13.51
N GLY A 297 -3.15 13.27 -14.82
CA GLY A 297 -4.19 13.85 -15.65
C GLY A 297 -4.67 12.84 -16.67
N ARG A 298 -5.94 12.94 -17.06
CA ARG A 298 -6.49 12.16 -18.18
C ARG A 298 -5.86 12.60 -19.51
N ASP A 299 -5.41 11.66 -20.31
CA ASP A 299 -4.70 11.90 -21.58
C ASP A 299 -5.56 12.69 -22.57
N ALA A 300 -6.84 12.33 -22.70
CA ALA A 300 -7.78 13.01 -23.60
C ALA A 300 -8.17 14.45 -23.17
N GLY A 301 -7.53 15.00 -22.13
CA GLY A 301 -7.83 16.33 -21.62
C GLY A 301 -6.67 16.95 -20.87
N VAL A 302 -6.81 17.06 -19.55
CA VAL A 302 -5.94 17.89 -18.70
C VAL A 302 -4.46 17.55 -18.83
N ALA A 303 -4.09 16.27 -19.04
CA ALA A 303 -2.69 15.84 -19.13
C ALA A 303 -1.88 16.58 -20.21
N HIS A 304 -2.51 16.94 -21.32
CA HIS A 304 -1.85 17.60 -22.45
C HIS A 304 -2.10 19.11 -22.50
N THR A 305 -2.96 19.65 -21.63
CA THR A 305 -3.25 21.08 -21.57
C THR A 305 -2.61 21.77 -20.37
N VAL A 306 -2.21 21.03 -19.32
CA VAL A 306 -1.55 21.62 -18.16
C VAL A 306 -0.29 22.39 -18.54
N CYS A 307 -0.06 23.51 -17.84
CA CYS A 307 1.14 24.32 -17.92
C CYS A 307 1.56 24.77 -16.52
N ASP A 308 2.71 25.45 -16.42
CA ASP A 308 3.26 25.97 -15.15
C ASP A 308 3.30 24.92 -14.03
N VAL A 309 3.72 23.70 -14.36
CA VAL A 309 3.82 22.59 -13.41
C VAL A 309 4.96 22.85 -12.42
N GLN A 310 4.63 22.86 -11.14
CA GLN A 310 5.52 23.17 -10.03
C GLN A 310 5.37 22.14 -8.92
N THR A 311 6.47 21.87 -8.21
CA THR A 311 6.46 21.05 -7.01
C THR A 311 7.19 21.74 -5.86
N SER A 312 6.74 21.52 -4.64
CA SER A 312 7.34 22.10 -3.43
C SER A 312 7.25 21.13 -2.26
N TRP A 313 8.03 21.38 -1.22
CA TRP A 313 8.04 20.57 0.00
C TRP A 313 8.49 21.38 1.20
N THR A 314 8.07 20.97 2.40
CA THR A 314 8.55 21.53 3.67
C THR A 314 8.50 20.46 4.75
N GLY A 315 9.36 20.58 5.78
CA GLY A 315 9.42 19.68 6.92
C GLY A 315 9.03 20.40 8.20
N THR A 316 8.27 19.73 9.06
CA THR A 316 7.83 20.25 10.37
C THR A 316 8.37 19.43 11.54
N GLY A 317 9.13 18.37 11.25
CA GLY A 317 9.79 17.59 12.29
C GLY A 317 10.79 18.42 13.11
N PRO A 318 11.37 17.84 14.17
CA PRO A 318 12.43 18.50 14.92
C PRO A 318 13.51 19.04 13.99
N GLY A 319 13.82 20.34 14.07
CA GLY A 319 14.78 20.99 13.16
C GLY A 319 14.31 21.09 11.70
N TYR A 320 13.00 21.08 11.44
CA TYR A 320 12.38 21.08 10.10
C TYR A 320 12.62 19.81 9.28
N MET A 321 12.94 18.70 9.95
CA MET A 321 13.15 17.38 9.34
C MET A 321 11.90 16.85 8.63
N SER A 322 12.09 15.97 7.64
CA SER A 322 11.02 15.48 6.75
C SER A 322 10.19 14.31 7.28
N ASN A 323 10.39 13.90 8.54
CA ASN A 323 9.56 12.86 9.17
C ASN A 323 8.11 13.32 9.39
N LYS A 324 7.89 14.64 9.44
CA LYS A 324 6.59 15.32 9.40
C LYS A 324 6.70 16.53 8.47
N GLY A 325 5.59 17.00 7.92
CA GLY A 325 5.56 18.16 7.02
C GLY A 325 4.61 17.96 5.85
N ALA A 326 4.93 18.56 4.70
CA ALA A 326 4.07 18.48 3.52
C ALA A 326 4.86 18.52 2.22
N VAL A 327 4.26 17.94 1.18
CA VAL A 327 4.66 18.10 -0.22
C VAL A 327 3.49 18.63 -1.03
N GLY A 328 3.78 19.37 -2.10
CA GLY A 328 2.75 19.98 -2.93
C GLY A 328 3.07 19.94 -4.42
N VAL A 329 2.01 19.79 -5.22
CA VAL A 329 2.01 19.89 -6.68
C VAL A 329 1.09 21.04 -7.05
N ARG A 330 1.55 21.94 -7.93
CA ARG A 330 0.75 23.02 -8.50
C ARG A 330 0.87 23.00 -10.01
N PHE A 331 -0.22 23.25 -10.72
CA PHE A 331 -0.21 23.46 -12.17
C PHE A 331 -1.38 24.35 -12.56
N ARG A 332 -1.34 24.85 -13.79
CA ARG A 332 -2.40 25.68 -14.36
C ARG A 332 -3.02 24.99 -15.56
N VAL A 333 -4.34 25.01 -15.63
CA VAL A 333 -5.11 24.55 -16.80
C VAL A 333 -5.58 25.80 -17.53
N PRO A 334 -5.09 26.08 -18.75
CA PRO A 334 -5.51 27.23 -19.54
C PRO A 334 -7.01 27.22 -19.82
N SER A 335 -7.60 28.40 -19.98
CA SER A 335 -8.99 28.51 -20.42
C SER A 335 -9.09 28.26 -21.92
N GLU A 336 -10.20 27.66 -22.37
CA GLU A 336 -10.45 27.41 -23.80
C GLU A 336 -10.61 28.71 -24.62
N ASP A 337 -11.02 29.80 -23.96
CA ASP A 337 -11.21 31.13 -24.57
C ASP A 337 -9.92 31.97 -24.65
N GLY A 338 -8.76 31.39 -24.30
CA GLY A 338 -7.47 32.07 -24.28
C GLY A 338 -7.21 32.93 -23.03
N GLY A 339 -8.10 32.89 -22.03
CA GLY A 339 -7.85 33.48 -20.70
C GLY A 339 -6.78 32.73 -19.89
N ALA A 340 -6.38 33.31 -18.75
CA ALA A 340 -5.33 32.75 -17.89
C ALA A 340 -5.61 31.32 -17.38
N GLY A 341 -6.88 30.91 -17.35
CA GLY A 341 -7.31 29.60 -16.87
C GLY A 341 -7.33 29.52 -15.35
N GLU A 342 -7.24 28.30 -14.83
CA GLU A 342 -7.38 28.00 -13.40
C GLU A 342 -6.13 27.32 -12.85
N THR A 343 -5.73 27.67 -11.63
CA THR A 343 -4.59 27.07 -10.93
C THR A 343 -5.08 26.01 -9.95
N PHE A 344 -4.50 24.82 -10.02
CA PHE A 344 -4.80 23.67 -9.17
C PHE A 344 -3.61 23.41 -8.27
N THR A 345 -3.84 23.35 -6.95
CA THR A 345 -2.81 23.03 -5.96
C THR A 345 -3.25 21.82 -5.14
N PHE A 346 -2.46 20.75 -5.17
CA PHE A 346 -2.62 19.55 -4.35
C PHE A 346 -1.53 19.51 -3.28
N VAL A 347 -1.90 19.23 -2.04
CA VAL A 347 -0.99 19.17 -0.89
C VAL A 347 -1.20 17.84 -0.17
N CYS A 348 -0.11 17.11 0.05
CA CYS A 348 -0.08 15.91 0.87
C CYS A 348 0.68 16.21 2.16
N ALA A 349 0.03 16.09 3.32
CA ALA A 349 0.61 16.44 4.61
C ALA A 349 0.67 15.25 5.58
N HIS A 350 1.65 15.30 6.49
CA HIS A 350 1.80 14.37 7.60
C HIS A 350 2.14 15.18 8.86
N LEU A 351 1.14 15.40 9.72
CA LEU A 351 1.27 16.30 10.88
C LEU A 351 1.65 15.55 12.16
N THR A 352 2.05 16.30 13.18
CA THR A 352 2.49 15.76 14.48
C THR A 352 1.48 14.79 15.10
N ALA A 353 1.96 13.59 15.44
CA ALA A 353 1.15 12.52 16.01
C ALA A 353 0.84 12.73 17.50
N HIS A 354 -0.02 11.86 18.04
CA HIS A 354 -0.48 11.77 19.44
C HIS A 354 -1.53 12.81 19.85
N ALA A 355 -2.48 12.41 20.71
CA ALA A 355 -3.68 13.20 21.01
C ALA A 355 -3.35 14.53 21.70
N GLU A 356 -2.39 14.50 22.62
CA GLU A 356 -1.88 15.61 23.42
C GLU A 356 -1.19 16.71 22.58
N ASN A 357 -0.74 16.40 21.37
CA ASN A 357 0.04 17.32 20.54
C ASN A 357 -0.80 18.19 19.59
N LEU A 358 -2.01 18.59 20.01
CA LEU A 358 -2.91 19.42 19.21
C LEU A 358 -2.26 20.75 18.81
N ALA A 359 -1.65 21.45 19.78
CA ALA A 359 -0.94 22.71 19.53
C ALA A 359 0.19 22.55 18.50
N SER A 360 0.92 21.43 18.55
CA SER A 360 1.98 21.13 17.58
C SER A 360 1.42 20.89 16.18
N ARG A 361 0.29 20.17 16.02
CA ARG A 361 -0.38 20.04 14.70
C ARG A 361 -0.82 21.36 14.12
N ILE A 362 -1.37 22.25 14.94
CA ILE A 362 -1.76 23.59 14.51
C ILE A 362 -0.52 24.40 14.10
N ALA A 363 0.58 24.29 14.86
CA ALA A 363 1.85 24.92 14.52
C ALA A 363 2.44 24.37 13.21
N ASP A 364 2.37 23.05 12.99
CA ASP A 364 2.77 22.39 11.75
C ASP A 364 2.01 22.96 10.56
N TRP A 365 0.68 23.06 10.66
CA TRP A 365 -0.14 23.63 9.59
C TRP A 365 0.23 25.08 9.30
N ARG A 366 0.37 25.93 10.32
CA ARG A 366 0.80 27.32 10.15
C ARG A 366 2.18 27.42 9.49
N HIS A 367 3.11 26.54 9.88
CA HIS A 367 4.42 26.46 9.24
C HIS A 367 4.31 26.05 7.78
N ILE A 368 3.49 25.04 7.46
CA ILE A 368 3.25 24.57 6.09
C ILE A 368 2.71 25.70 5.22
N VAL A 369 1.71 26.44 5.69
CA VAL A 369 1.13 27.58 4.95
C VAL A 369 2.19 28.63 4.60
N GLY A 370 3.10 28.94 5.53
CA GLY A 370 4.16 29.91 5.29
C GLY A 370 5.38 29.39 4.53
N SER A 371 5.62 28.07 4.48
CA SER A 371 6.90 27.51 3.98
C SER A 371 6.77 26.56 2.78
N LEU A 372 5.58 26.02 2.53
CA LEU A 372 5.26 25.28 1.30
C LEU A 372 4.95 26.28 0.18
N LEU A 373 6.02 26.92 -0.29
CA LEU A 373 5.94 28.05 -1.22
C LEU A 373 6.15 27.63 -2.66
N PHE A 374 5.51 28.36 -3.57
CA PHE A 374 5.54 28.13 -5.02
C PHE A 374 6.10 29.37 -5.73
N PRO A 375 6.94 29.22 -6.77
CA PRO A 375 7.41 30.34 -7.57
C PRO A 375 6.27 31.10 -8.27
N SER A 376 6.41 32.42 -8.37
CA SER A 376 5.49 33.28 -9.12
C SER A 376 6.26 34.06 -10.19
N LEU A 377 5.58 34.36 -11.30
CA LEU A 377 6.10 35.24 -12.36
C LEU A 377 6.41 36.66 -11.84
N ALA A 378 5.73 37.10 -10.78
CA ALA A 378 5.97 38.39 -10.13
C ALA A 378 7.22 38.41 -9.21
N GLY A 379 8.00 37.32 -9.16
CA GLY A 379 9.26 37.20 -8.42
C GLY A 379 9.13 36.94 -6.91
N LYS A 380 7.98 37.21 -6.29
CA LYS A 380 7.70 36.84 -4.89
C LYS A 380 7.06 35.46 -4.80
N PRO A 381 7.55 34.54 -3.94
CA PRO A 381 6.93 33.24 -3.78
C PRO A 381 5.51 33.38 -3.20
N THR A 382 4.62 32.51 -3.64
CA THR A 382 3.22 32.47 -3.19
C THR A 382 2.95 31.25 -2.31
N THR A 383 1.95 31.37 -1.44
CA THR A 383 1.53 30.31 -0.53
C THR A 383 0.64 29.30 -1.25
N LEU A 384 0.29 28.21 -0.57
CA LEU A 384 -0.68 27.23 -1.07
C LEU A 384 -2.09 27.80 -1.33
N TYR A 385 -2.44 28.94 -0.71
CA TYR A 385 -3.74 29.59 -0.89
C TYR A 385 -3.84 30.47 -2.15
N ASP A 386 -2.71 30.83 -2.75
CA ASP A 386 -2.65 31.57 -4.01
C ASP A 386 -2.93 30.63 -5.21
N THR A 387 -4.16 30.14 -5.30
CA THR A 387 -4.61 29.12 -6.26
C THR A 387 -6.10 29.28 -6.56
N SER A 388 -6.59 28.71 -7.66
CA SER A 388 -8.03 28.70 -7.97
C SER A 388 -8.74 27.57 -7.23
N HIS A 389 -8.09 26.41 -7.15
CA HIS A 389 -8.56 25.22 -6.43
C HIS A 389 -7.43 24.69 -5.53
N LEU A 390 -7.76 24.36 -4.28
CA LEU A 390 -6.84 23.82 -3.29
C LEU A 390 -7.39 22.49 -2.75
N PHE A 391 -6.57 21.46 -2.79
CA PHE A 391 -6.87 20.14 -2.26
C PHE A 391 -5.79 19.73 -1.25
N LEU A 392 -6.18 19.43 -0.03
CA LEU A 392 -5.32 18.92 1.03
C LEU A 392 -5.71 17.48 1.32
N LEU A 393 -4.74 16.57 1.36
CA LEU A 393 -4.93 15.19 1.75
C LEU A 393 -3.80 14.70 2.66
N GLY A 394 -4.06 13.65 3.42
CA GLY A 394 -3.04 12.88 4.15
C GLY A 394 -3.36 12.64 5.63
N ASP A 395 -2.38 12.10 6.35
CA ASP A 395 -2.44 11.87 7.79
C ASP A 395 -2.26 13.21 8.55
N LEU A 396 -3.38 13.87 8.82
CA LEU A 396 -3.42 15.10 9.61
C LEU A 396 -3.32 14.84 11.11
N ASN A 397 -3.36 13.57 11.53
CA ASN A 397 -3.14 13.12 12.90
C ASN A 397 -4.06 13.71 13.99
N PHE A 398 -5.16 14.37 13.62
CA PHE A 398 -6.18 14.80 14.58
C PHE A 398 -6.91 13.59 15.17
N ARG A 399 -7.25 13.70 16.46
CA ARG A 399 -7.72 12.57 17.26
C ARG A 399 -9.12 12.80 17.80
N VAL A 400 -9.82 11.71 18.07
CA VAL A 400 -11.01 11.71 18.92
C VAL A 400 -10.55 11.79 20.37
N VAL A 401 -10.93 12.86 21.07
CA VAL A 401 -10.58 13.07 22.48
C VAL A 401 -11.84 13.18 23.32
N LEU A 402 -12.21 12.07 23.94
CA LEU A 402 -13.37 11.99 24.81
C LEU A 402 -13.09 12.70 26.14
N PRO A 403 -14.04 13.47 26.69
CA PRO A 403 -13.89 14.09 28.00
C PRO A 403 -14.04 13.05 29.13
N PRO A 404 -13.60 13.35 30.37
CA PRO A 404 -13.61 12.43 31.51
C PRO A 404 -14.97 11.76 31.78
N GLU A 405 -16.06 12.49 31.59
CA GLU A 405 -17.45 12.08 31.86
C GLU A 405 -18.06 11.20 30.75
N HIS A 406 -17.40 11.08 29.59
CA HIS A 406 -17.96 10.32 28.48
C HIS A 406 -17.96 8.81 28.77
N PRO A 407 -19.05 8.06 28.47
CA PRO A 407 -19.14 6.63 28.78
C PRO A 407 -18.04 5.76 28.18
N LEU A 408 -17.52 6.17 27.01
CA LEU A 408 -16.42 5.48 26.31
C LEU A 408 -15.02 5.97 26.73
N LYS A 409 -14.91 6.89 27.68
CA LYS A 409 -13.61 7.36 28.17
C LYS A 409 -12.88 6.22 28.91
N GLY A 410 -11.67 5.89 28.45
CA GLY A 410 -10.88 4.80 29.03
C GLY A 410 -11.44 3.40 28.71
N ALA A 411 -12.49 3.31 27.89
CA ALA A 411 -13.00 2.05 27.40
C ALA A 411 -11.97 1.35 26.49
N ALA A 412 -12.05 0.03 26.41
CA ALA A 412 -11.28 -0.74 25.44
C ALA A 412 -11.59 -0.26 24.01
N SER A 413 -10.58 -0.25 23.16
CA SER A 413 -10.70 0.13 21.75
C SER A 413 -11.69 -0.77 21.01
N ALA A 414 -11.88 -2.01 21.47
CA ALA A 414 -12.95 -2.88 21.01
C ALA A 414 -14.37 -2.30 21.21
N LEU A 415 -14.65 -1.65 22.34
CA LEU A 415 -15.96 -1.04 22.63
C LEU A 415 -16.18 0.20 21.77
N ILE A 416 -15.15 1.03 21.59
CA ILE A 416 -15.20 2.17 20.66
C ILE A 416 -15.38 1.65 19.23
N GLY A 417 -14.71 0.57 18.86
CA GLY A 417 -14.88 -0.11 17.58
C GLY A 417 -16.31 -0.62 17.33
N GLN A 418 -16.99 -1.11 18.37
CA GLN A 418 -18.40 -1.48 18.31
C GLN A 418 -19.28 -0.25 18.09
N ALA A 419 -19.05 0.84 18.82
CA ALA A 419 -19.78 2.09 18.63
C ALA A 419 -19.63 2.61 17.19
N LEU A 420 -18.44 2.48 16.60
CA LEU A 420 -18.18 2.84 15.21
C LEU A 420 -18.98 1.98 14.20
N THR A 421 -19.64 0.89 14.58
CA THR A 421 -20.53 0.15 13.67
C THR A 421 -21.90 0.82 13.49
N ASN A 422 -22.35 1.57 14.50
CA ASN A 422 -23.62 2.29 14.49
C ASN A 422 -23.43 3.71 13.94
N GLU A 423 -24.27 4.13 12.99
CA GLU A 423 -24.16 5.47 12.37
C GLU A 423 -24.44 6.61 13.35
N ASN A 424 -25.44 6.46 14.23
CA ASN A 424 -25.79 7.49 15.22
C ASN A 424 -24.68 7.66 16.26
N GLU A 425 -24.02 6.56 16.64
CA GLU A 425 -22.91 6.60 17.58
C GLU A 425 -21.65 7.19 16.92
N ARG A 426 -21.38 6.87 15.64
CA ARG A 426 -20.34 7.55 14.86
C ARG A 426 -20.60 9.05 14.77
N GLU A 427 -21.86 9.41 14.51
CA GLU A 427 -22.26 10.81 14.41
C GLU A 427 -22.03 11.54 15.74
N ALA A 428 -22.37 10.93 16.88
CA ALA A 428 -22.10 11.49 18.19
C ALA A 428 -20.58 11.59 18.48
N LEU A 429 -19.80 10.57 18.08
CA LEU A 429 -18.35 10.54 18.28
C LEU A 429 -17.60 11.63 17.50
N LYS A 430 -18.12 12.07 16.34
CA LYS A 430 -17.50 13.13 15.53
C LYS A 430 -17.38 14.44 16.30
N GLU A 431 -18.27 14.69 17.24
CA GLU A 431 -18.30 15.93 18.05
C GLU A 431 -17.09 16.03 19.01
N TYR A 432 -16.32 14.94 19.16
CA TYR A 432 -15.06 14.89 19.91
C TYR A 432 -13.82 14.82 19.01
N ASP A 433 -13.98 14.96 17.68
CA ASP A 433 -12.88 15.05 16.72
C ASP A 433 -12.19 16.41 16.82
N GLN A 434 -10.88 16.40 17.11
CA GLN A 434 -10.12 17.63 17.26
C GLN A 434 -10.12 18.50 16.00
N LEU A 435 -10.09 17.94 14.78
CA LEU A 435 -10.07 18.76 13.57
C LEU A 435 -11.42 19.47 13.37
N LEU A 436 -12.53 18.78 13.61
CA LEU A 436 -13.86 19.38 13.56
C LEU A 436 -13.99 20.51 14.58
N LEU A 437 -13.54 20.28 15.82
CA LEU A 437 -13.57 21.30 16.88
C LEU A 437 -12.72 22.51 16.53
N GLU A 438 -11.48 22.30 16.06
CA GLU A 438 -10.59 23.39 15.62
C GLU A 438 -11.19 24.20 14.47
N ARG A 439 -11.86 23.54 13.51
CA ARG A 439 -12.51 24.25 12.38
C ARG A 439 -13.77 25.02 12.78
N ARG A 440 -14.39 24.67 13.93
CA ARG A 440 -15.53 25.40 14.49
C ARG A 440 -15.10 26.53 15.43
N ASP A 441 -13.89 26.49 15.95
CA ASP A 441 -13.34 27.54 16.80
C ASP A 441 -13.02 28.80 15.96
N PRO A 442 -13.73 29.92 16.16
CA PRO A 442 -13.51 31.15 15.40
C PRO A 442 -12.14 31.80 15.68
N THR A 443 -11.46 31.40 16.76
CA THR A 443 -10.11 31.87 17.09
C THR A 443 -9.02 31.04 16.43
N SER A 444 -9.34 29.81 16.00
CA SER A 444 -8.40 28.96 15.31
C SER A 444 -8.12 29.52 13.91
N ARG A 445 -6.84 29.54 13.56
CA ARG A 445 -6.36 29.94 12.23
C ARG A 445 -5.92 28.74 11.41
N ALA A 446 -6.31 27.53 11.82
CA ALA A 446 -5.98 26.31 11.13
C ALA A 446 -7.03 25.99 10.05
N PHE A 447 -6.58 25.53 8.88
CA PHE A 447 -7.43 25.09 7.77
C PHE A 447 -8.52 26.10 7.33
N VAL A 448 -8.26 27.40 7.52
CA VAL A 448 -9.21 28.47 7.17
C VAL A 448 -9.59 28.38 5.69
N GLY A 449 -10.88 28.49 5.40
CA GLY A 449 -11.43 28.40 4.04
C GLY A 449 -11.50 26.99 3.46
N LEU A 450 -11.00 25.96 4.14
CA LEU A 450 -11.11 24.59 3.65
C LEU A 450 -12.43 23.94 4.10
N ARG A 451 -13.02 23.15 3.20
CA ARG A 451 -14.23 22.33 3.42
C ARG A 451 -13.86 20.85 3.44
N GLU A 452 -14.76 20.04 3.96
CA GLU A 452 -14.58 18.59 4.07
C GLU A 452 -15.95 17.93 3.92
N GLY A 453 -15.99 16.73 3.34
CA GLY A 453 -17.20 15.91 3.33
C GLY A 453 -17.54 15.33 4.71
N GLU A 454 -18.58 14.50 4.77
CA GLU A 454 -19.01 13.86 6.02
C GLU A 454 -18.09 12.69 6.42
N PHE A 455 -16.89 13.00 6.92
CA PHE A 455 -15.84 12.02 7.27
C PHE A 455 -16.30 10.94 8.27
N TRP A 456 -17.31 11.25 9.09
CA TRP A 456 -17.85 10.37 10.12
C TRP A 456 -18.78 9.27 9.57
N ARG A 457 -19.19 9.35 8.28
CA ARG A 457 -20.02 8.32 7.65
C ARG A 457 -19.30 6.97 7.52
N PHE A 458 -17.97 6.97 7.49
CA PHE A 458 -17.14 5.77 7.56
C PHE A 458 -16.45 5.65 8.92
N LYS A 459 -16.02 4.43 9.28
CA LYS A 459 -15.35 4.14 10.54
C LYS A 459 -13.98 4.85 10.61
N CYS A 460 -13.46 5.04 11.82
CA CYS A 460 -12.13 5.62 12.02
C CYS A 460 -11.06 4.90 11.18
N SER A 461 -10.15 5.67 10.57
CA SER A 461 -9.08 5.13 9.73
C SER A 461 -7.90 4.61 10.53
N TYR A 462 -7.79 4.98 11.80
CA TYR A 462 -6.67 4.66 12.70
C TYR A 462 -7.22 4.36 14.10
N LYS A 463 -6.60 3.59 14.99
CA LYS A 463 -5.43 2.71 14.83
C LYS A 463 -5.92 1.28 14.61
N CYS A 464 -5.94 0.83 13.37
CA CYS A 464 -6.42 -0.50 13.04
C CYS A 464 -5.44 -1.60 13.49
N LYS A 465 -5.95 -2.80 13.68
CA LYS A 465 -5.13 -3.98 13.93
C LYS A 465 -4.71 -4.58 12.58
N LEU A 466 -3.40 -4.77 12.38
CA LEU A 466 -2.85 -5.33 11.16
C LEU A 466 -3.42 -6.72 10.89
N GLY A 467 -3.74 -7.00 9.63
CA GLY A 467 -4.33 -8.27 9.17
C GLY A 467 -5.83 -8.43 9.49
N GLU A 468 -6.46 -7.48 10.19
CA GLU A 468 -7.87 -7.59 10.58
C GLU A 468 -8.72 -6.45 9.99
N VAL A 469 -9.91 -6.81 9.50
CA VAL A 469 -10.91 -5.85 9.00
C VAL A 469 -11.74 -5.33 10.17
N ASP A 470 -11.92 -4.00 10.24
CA ASP A 470 -12.75 -3.33 11.24
C ASP A 470 -12.41 -3.62 12.71
N LYS A 471 -11.14 -3.95 13.00
CA LYS A 471 -10.63 -4.14 14.35
C LYS A 471 -9.57 -3.08 14.67
N TYR A 472 -9.56 -2.65 15.92
CA TYR A 472 -8.67 -1.59 16.40
C TYR A 472 -7.69 -2.10 17.44
N SER A 473 -6.50 -1.50 17.45
CA SER A 473 -5.46 -1.77 18.43
C SER A 473 -5.76 -1.07 19.74
N GLU A 474 -5.60 -1.76 20.87
CA GLU A 474 -5.71 -1.18 22.21
C GLU A 474 -4.65 -0.12 22.54
N LYS A 475 -3.65 0.08 21.67
CA LYS A 475 -2.57 1.05 21.91
C LYS A 475 -3.05 2.50 21.86
N ARG A 476 -4.13 2.80 21.13
CA ARG A 476 -4.65 4.16 20.91
C ARG A 476 -6.15 4.14 20.66
N THR A 477 -6.83 5.19 21.12
CA THR A 477 -8.21 5.47 20.76
C THR A 477 -8.37 5.54 19.24
N PRO A 478 -9.36 4.85 18.65
CA PRO A 478 -9.71 5.01 17.25
C PRO A 478 -9.97 6.47 16.87
N SER A 479 -9.52 6.93 15.71
CA SER A 479 -9.62 8.31 15.25
C SER A 479 -9.62 8.42 13.72
N TRP A 480 -10.24 9.49 13.20
CA TRP A 480 -10.16 9.88 11.78
C TRP A 480 -8.92 10.76 11.55
N THR A 481 -7.75 10.11 11.46
CA THR A 481 -6.47 10.79 11.27
C THR A 481 -6.23 11.20 9.82
N ASP A 482 -6.74 10.41 8.88
CA ASP A 482 -6.54 10.55 7.45
C ASP A 482 -7.71 11.34 6.84
N ARG A 483 -7.43 12.50 6.22
CA ARG A 483 -8.46 13.48 5.85
C ARG A 483 -8.23 14.04 4.46
N ILE A 484 -9.32 14.44 3.81
CA ILE A 484 -9.31 15.16 2.52
C ILE A 484 -10.14 16.43 2.67
N LEU A 485 -9.49 17.58 2.50
CA LEU A 485 -10.10 18.89 2.55
C LEU A 485 -9.91 19.62 1.22
N TYR A 486 -10.82 20.53 0.89
CA TYR A 486 -10.81 21.22 -0.40
C TYR A 486 -11.39 22.63 -0.33
N SER A 487 -11.02 23.47 -1.29
CA SER A 487 -11.66 24.77 -1.53
C SER A 487 -11.51 25.19 -2.99
N THR A 488 -12.45 25.99 -3.46
CA THR A 488 -12.44 26.62 -4.79
C THR A 488 -12.69 28.12 -4.68
N TYR A 489 -12.19 28.89 -5.63
CA TYR A 489 -12.32 30.36 -5.67
C TYR A 489 -13.77 30.85 -5.69
N THR A 490 -14.68 30.01 -6.19
CA THR A 490 -16.13 30.29 -6.21
C THR A 490 -16.78 30.13 -4.83
N ASP A 491 -16.11 29.52 -3.86
CA ASP A 491 -16.60 29.44 -2.48
C ASP A 491 -16.72 30.85 -1.88
N SER A 492 -17.74 31.06 -1.05
CA SER A 492 -17.88 32.30 -0.28
C SER A 492 -17.11 32.21 1.04
N PRO A 493 -16.31 33.22 1.42
CA PRO A 493 -15.71 33.27 2.75
C PRO A 493 -16.75 33.43 3.87
N ASP A 494 -17.94 33.97 3.56
CA ASP A 494 -19.03 34.17 4.52
C ASP A 494 -19.83 32.89 4.82
N LYS A 495 -19.62 31.84 4.02
CA LYS A 495 -20.30 30.55 4.15
C LYS A 495 -19.29 29.41 4.31
N PRO A 496 -18.62 29.28 5.47
CA PRO A 496 -17.51 28.35 5.67
C PRO A 496 -17.87 26.86 5.53
N HIS A 497 -19.16 26.52 5.61
CA HIS A 497 -19.65 25.14 5.50
C HIS A 497 -20.17 24.79 4.09
N GLU A 498 -20.42 25.78 3.24
CA GLU A 498 -20.86 25.54 1.85
C GLU A 498 -19.64 25.58 0.92
N SER A 499 -19.66 24.72 -0.11
CA SER A 499 -18.71 24.79 -1.22
C SER A 499 -19.42 24.56 -2.55
N ALA A 500 -18.91 25.19 -3.61
CA ALA A 500 -19.33 24.90 -4.96
C ALA A 500 -18.80 23.54 -5.47
N ILE A 501 -17.78 22.98 -4.82
CA ILE A 501 -17.34 21.61 -5.07
C ILE A 501 -18.35 20.64 -4.45
N LYS A 502 -18.86 19.72 -5.26
CA LYS A 502 -19.71 18.61 -4.79
C LYS A 502 -18.84 17.41 -4.45
N ASN A 503 -18.94 16.94 -3.22
CA ASN A 503 -18.30 15.70 -2.79
C ASN A 503 -19.24 14.52 -3.09
N LEU A 504 -18.94 13.78 -4.15
CA LEU A 504 -19.77 12.67 -4.63
C LEU A 504 -19.51 11.38 -3.86
N LEU A 505 -18.29 11.21 -3.35
CA LEU A 505 -17.87 10.07 -2.55
C LEU A 505 -16.86 10.55 -1.53
N TYR A 506 -17.01 10.16 -0.27
CA TYR A 506 -15.97 10.29 0.74
C TYR A 506 -16.01 9.06 1.66
N THR A 507 -15.01 8.19 1.54
CA THR A 507 -15.03 6.88 2.20
C THR A 507 -13.62 6.40 2.55
N SER A 508 -13.58 5.34 3.35
CA SER A 508 -12.36 4.54 3.58
C SER A 508 -12.40 3.22 2.79
N VAL A 509 -11.28 2.50 2.75
CA VAL A 509 -11.20 1.15 2.19
C VAL A 509 -10.95 0.12 3.31
N PRO A 510 -12.00 -0.45 3.93
CA PRO A 510 -11.87 -1.31 5.11
C PRO A 510 -11.08 -2.60 4.87
N GLY A 511 -11.16 -3.14 3.64
CA GLY A 511 -10.50 -4.38 3.24
C GLY A 511 -8.97 -4.29 3.12
N TYR A 512 -8.39 -3.09 3.17
CA TYR A 512 -6.94 -2.90 3.22
C TYR A 512 -6.43 -3.12 4.66
N THR A 513 -5.58 -4.12 4.89
CA THR A 513 -5.20 -4.55 6.25
C THR A 513 -3.70 -4.59 6.52
N THR A 514 -2.87 -4.17 5.57
CA THR A 514 -1.40 -4.16 5.70
C THR A 514 -0.84 -2.96 6.44
N SER A 515 -1.66 -1.91 6.62
CA SER A 515 -1.36 -0.76 7.46
C SER A 515 -2.32 -0.69 8.65
N ASP A 516 -1.88 -0.04 9.73
CA ASP A 516 -2.73 0.34 10.85
C ASP A 516 -3.54 1.61 10.56
N HIS A 517 -3.41 2.14 9.33
CA HIS A 517 -4.28 3.13 8.71
C HIS A 517 -5.11 2.51 7.58
N LYS A 518 -6.31 3.07 7.34
CA LYS A 518 -7.15 2.75 6.17
C LYS A 518 -7.00 3.83 5.09
N PRO A 519 -6.83 3.46 3.81
CA PRO A 519 -6.85 4.42 2.71
C PRO A 519 -8.16 5.20 2.69
N ILE A 520 -8.07 6.52 2.47
CA ILE A 520 -9.22 7.44 2.37
C ILE A 520 -9.31 7.96 0.94
N VAL A 521 -10.53 8.01 0.43
CA VAL A 521 -10.81 8.42 -0.95
C VAL A 521 -11.91 9.46 -0.94
N SER A 522 -11.74 10.52 -1.73
CA SER A 522 -12.84 11.38 -2.13
C SER A 522 -12.93 11.59 -3.65
N LEU A 523 -14.16 11.55 -4.18
CA LEU A 523 -14.48 11.96 -5.55
C LEU A 523 -15.15 13.33 -5.51
N LEU A 524 -14.51 14.30 -6.15
CA LEU A 524 -14.92 15.70 -6.13
C LEU A 524 -15.34 16.15 -7.53
N LEU A 525 -16.55 16.70 -7.65
CA LEU A 525 -17.03 17.37 -8.85
C LEU A 525 -16.87 18.88 -8.65
N LEU A 526 -15.98 19.47 -9.45
CA LEU A 526 -15.70 20.90 -9.42
C LEU A 526 -16.81 21.70 -10.12
N PRO A 527 -17.02 22.97 -9.75
CA PRO A 527 -17.90 23.86 -10.49
C PRO A 527 -17.38 24.11 -11.90
N SER A 528 -18.30 24.36 -12.84
CA SER A 528 -17.92 24.77 -14.19
C SER A 528 -17.11 26.08 -14.15
N PRO A 529 -16.10 26.24 -15.02
CA PRO A 529 -15.37 27.50 -15.15
C PRO A 529 -16.34 28.66 -15.39
N SER A 530 -16.13 29.78 -14.69
CA SER A 530 -16.95 30.98 -14.88
C SER A 530 -16.72 31.56 -16.29
N SER A 531 -17.78 31.63 -17.10
CA SER A 531 -17.78 32.13 -18.49
C SER A 531 -17.59 33.65 -18.65
N SER A 532 -17.05 34.33 -17.64
CA SER A 532 -16.80 35.76 -17.69
C SER A 532 -15.60 36.09 -18.58
N THR A 533 -15.64 37.26 -19.21
CA THR A 533 -14.63 37.89 -20.08
C THR A 533 -13.19 37.42 -19.78
N PRO A 534 -12.38 37.09 -20.80
CA PRO A 534 -11.03 36.56 -20.61
C PRO A 534 -10.21 37.44 -19.67
N SER A 535 -9.92 36.91 -18.48
CA SER A 535 -9.07 37.55 -17.48
C SER A 535 -7.60 37.26 -17.79
N SER A 536 -6.76 38.28 -17.62
CA SER A 536 -5.29 38.15 -17.73
C SER A 536 -4.66 37.38 -16.57
N THR A 537 -5.38 37.18 -15.47
CA THR A 537 -4.91 36.46 -14.27
C THR A 537 -5.90 35.39 -13.83
N ALA A 538 -5.38 34.23 -13.42
CA ALA A 538 -6.20 33.15 -12.88
C ALA A 538 -6.90 33.61 -11.58
N PRO A 539 -8.15 33.18 -11.33
CA PRO A 539 -8.85 33.53 -10.10
C PRO A 539 -8.16 32.86 -8.89
N VAL A 540 -8.25 33.51 -7.73
CA VAL A 540 -7.61 33.05 -6.48
C VAL A 540 -8.68 32.82 -5.41
N LEU A 541 -8.43 31.88 -4.49
CA LEU A 541 -9.29 31.62 -3.33
C LEU A 541 -9.66 32.91 -2.58
N ARG A 542 -10.95 33.03 -2.24
CA ARG A 542 -11.46 34.11 -1.41
C ARG A 542 -11.41 33.68 0.05
N LEU A 543 -10.52 34.32 0.81
CA LEU A 543 -10.35 34.06 2.24
C LEU A 543 -11.07 35.13 3.08
N PRO A 544 -11.46 34.80 4.32
CA PRO A 544 -12.00 35.79 5.25
C PRO A 544 -11.01 36.94 5.48
N ALA A 545 -11.53 38.18 5.62
CA ALA A 545 -10.70 39.39 5.72
C ALA A 545 -9.68 39.37 6.88
N HIS A 546 -9.94 38.61 7.93
CA HIS A 546 -9.06 38.47 9.10
C HIS A 546 -7.92 37.46 8.91
N TYR A 547 -7.87 36.77 7.77
CA TYR A 547 -6.90 35.71 7.50
C TYR A 547 -6.14 35.97 6.20
N THR A 548 -4.85 36.29 6.35
CA THR A 548 -3.93 36.51 5.23
C THR A 548 -2.72 35.61 5.37
N PRO A 549 -2.63 34.53 4.57
CA PRO A 549 -1.42 33.71 4.47
C PRO A 549 -0.23 34.57 4.03
N THR A 550 0.89 34.44 4.73
CA THR A 550 2.11 35.17 4.40
C THR A 550 3.28 34.21 4.21
N PRO A 551 4.06 34.35 3.12
CA PRO A 551 5.29 33.59 2.96
C PRO A 551 6.27 33.85 4.10
N ASP A 552 6.82 32.80 4.68
CA ASP A 552 7.89 32.87 5.67
C ASP A 552 9.19 33.26 4.94
N PRO A 553 9.80 34.42 5.28
CA PRO A 553 11.03 34.87 4.62
C PRO A 553 12.21 33.92 4.85
N HIS A 554 12.14 33.04 5.87
CA HIS A 554 13.17 32.04 6.17
C HIS A 554 12.81 30.63 5.70
N ALA A 555 11.74 30.46 4.91
CA ALA A 555 11.27 29.15 4.44
C ALA A 555 12.39 28.33 3.77
N THR A 556 13.19 28.96 2.91
CA THR A 556 14.30 28.30 2.21
C THR A 556 15.38 27.83 3.18
N LEU A 557 15.77 28.67 4.14
CA LEU A 557 16.76 28.31 5.16
C LEU A 557 16.28 27.11 5.98
N LYS A 558 15.06 27.17 6.52
CA LYS A 558 14.45 26.10 7.32
C LYS A 558 14.39 24.78 6.55
N ARG A 559 13.95 24.83 5.30
CA ARG A 559 13.85 23.67 4.40
C ARG A 559 15.20 22.97 4.20
N TYR A 560 16.27 23.73 3.97
CA TYR A 560 17.59 23.13 3.74
C TYR A 560 18.27 22.71 5.04
N THR A 561 18.03 23.39 6.16
CA THR A 561 18.44 22.93 7.49
C THR A 561 17.86 21.55 7.78
N GLY A 562 16.55 21.38 7.62
CA GLY A 562 15.88 20.10 7.81
C GLY A 562 16.42 19.00 6.90
N ARG A 563 16.63 19.30 5.62
CA ARG A 563 17.23 18.35 4.67
C ARG A 563 18.64 17.92 5.07
N VAL A 564 19.47 18.84 5.55
CA VAL A 564 20.83 18.48 6.01
C VAL A 564 20.74 17.55 7.21
N LEU A 565 19.89 17.87 8.20
CA LEU A 565 19.67 17.02 9.37
C LEU A 565 19.15 15.64 8.99
N ASP A 566 18.17 15.55 8.08
CA ASP A 566 17.66 14.30 7.55
C ASP A 566 18.79 13.43 6.99
N ARG A 567 19.66 13.99 6.15
CA ARG A 567 20.72 13.20 5.50
C ARG A 567 21.78 12.76 6.47
N LEU A 568 22.16 13.60 7.42
CA LEU A 568 23.14 13.24 8.44
C LEU A 568 22.60 12.12 9.32
N ILE A 569 21.42 12.31 9.93
CA ILE A 569 20.81 11.34 10.83
C ILE A 569 20.47 10.05 10.07
N GLY A 570 19.86 10.17 8.90
CA GLY A 570 19.42 9.05 8.09
C GLY A 570 20.57 8.17 7.60
N ARG A 571 21.69 8.76 7.16
CA ARG A 571 22.86 7.99 6.71
C ARG A 571 23.57 7.28 7.86
N VAL A 572 23.71 7.96 9.00
CA VAL A 572 24.30 7.35 10.21
C VAL A 572 23.44 6.19 10.69
N TRP A 573 22.12 6.39 10.78
CA TRP A 573 21.20 5.33 11.17
C TRP A 573 21.21 4.17 10.16
N TRP A 574 21.14 4.46 8.86
CA TRP A 574 21.23 3.44 7.81
C TRP A 574 22.52 2.62 7.89
N LEU A 575 23.67 3.24 8.13
CA LEU A 575 24.95 2.56 8.31
C LEU A 575 24.90 1.59 9.50
N PHE A 576 24.37 2.02 10.65
CA PHE A 576 24.22 1.12 11.79
C PHE A 576 23.23 -0.01 11.50
N THR A 577 22.10 0.26 10.85
CA THR A 577 21.17 -0.80 10.45
C THR A 577 21.86 -1.84 9.56
N LEU A 578 22.71 -1.41 8.63
CA LEU A 578 23.49 -2.30 7.76
C LEU A 578 24.54 -3.11 8.55
N LEU A 579 25.32 -2.46 9.41
CA LEU A 579 26.33 -3.11 10.27
C LEU A 579 25.71 -4.13 11.23
N GLY A 580 24.44 -3.96 11.59
CA GLY A 580 23.71 -4.86 12.46
C GLY A 580 22.79 -5.84 11.74
N ALA A 581 23.03 -6.13 10.46
CA ALA A 581 22.24 -7.07 9.65
C ALA A 581 20.72 -6.82 9.72
N GLY A 582 20.32 -5.55 9.68
CA GLY A 582 18.91 -5.12 9.77
C GLY A 582 18.51 -4.52 11.11
N SER A 583 19.38 -4.53 12.13
CA SER A 583 19.12 -3.90 13.44
C SER A 583 20.15 -2.80 13.76
N ALA A 584 19.69 -1.55 13.89
CA ALA A 584 20.56 -0.45 14.25
C ALA A 584 21.23 -0.63 15.62
N LEU A 585 20.53 -1.23 16.60
CA LEU A 585 21.07 -1.52 17.93
C LEU A 585 22.24 -2.51 17.86
N VAL A 586 22.05 -3.60 17.10
CA VAL A 586 23.12 -4.58 16.84
C VAL A 586 24.27 -3.92 16.09
N GLY A 587 23.98 -3.00 15.18
CA GLY A 587 24.97 -2.25 14.43
C GLY A 587 25.83 -1.33 15.28
N VAL A 588 25.24 -0.60 16.22
CA VAL A 588 25.97 0.21 17.19
C VAL A 588 26.88 -0.69 18.03
N PHE A 589 26.36 -1.82 18.52
CA PHE A 589 27.15 -2.79 19.27
C PHE A 589 28.34 -3.32 18.44
N ASN A 590 28.10 -3.75 17.20
CA ASN A 590 29.14 -4.22 16.28
C ASN A 590 30.18 -3.12 15.97
N PHE A 591 29.74 -1.87 15.82
CA PHE A 591 30.64 -0.74 15.59
C PHE A 591 31.54 -0.46 16.80
N VAL A 592 30.99 -0.47 18.02
CA VAL A 592 31.75 -0.31 19.27
C VAL A 592 32.74 -1.47 19.46
N LEU A 593 32.31 -2.72 19.22
CA LEU A 593 33.20 -3.89 19.24
C LEU A 593 34.33 -3.76 18.20
N GLY A 594 34.01 -3.31 16.99
CA GLY A 594 34.98 -3.06 15.93
C GLY A 594 36.01 -2.00 16.30
N LEU A 595 35.59 -0.90 16.93
CA LEU A 595 36.50 0.11 17.47
C LEU A 595 37.38 -0.45 18.59
N GLY A 596 36.83 -1.29 19.46
CA GLY A 596 37.58 -1.99 20.51
C GLY A 596 38.62 -2.94 19.93
N ALA A 597 38.25 -3.76 18.94
CA ALA A 597 39.15 -4.68 18.25
C ALA A 597 40.23 -3.93 17.45
N TRP A 598 39.89 -2.84 16.77
CA TRP A 598 40.84 -1.97 16.08
C TRP A 598 41.79 -1.28 17.05
N GLY A 599 41.27 -0.76 18.17
CA GLY A 599 42.07 -0.19 19.25
C GLY A 599 43.04 -1.20 19.86
N TRP A 600 42.58 -2.45 20.03
CA TRP A 600 43.43 -3.55 20.46
C TRP A 600 44.50 -3.90 19.41
N TRP A 601 44.13 -4.07 18.15
CA TRP A 601 45.05 -4.37 17.04
C TRP A 601 46.12 -3.29 16.88
N SER A 602 45.72 -2.01 16.86
CA SER A 602 46.63 -0.87 16.68
C SER A 602 47.62 -0.72 17.84
N ARG A 603 47.23 -1.09 19.07
CA ARG A 603 48.11 -1.11 20.25
C ARG A 603 48.98 -2.36 20.34
N SER A 604 48.52 -3.48 19.79
CA SER A 604 49.23 -4.77 19.86
C SER A 604 50.35 -4.90 18.84
N GLY A 605 50.60 -3.87 18.01
CA GLY A 605 51.64 -3.87 16.99
C GLY A 605 51.31 -4.89 15.90
N GLY A 606 50.48 -4.49 14.91
CA GLY A 606 50.20 -5.30 13.74
C GLY A 606 51.48 -5.92 13.17
N ILE A 607 51.41 -7.21 12.81
CA ILE A 607 52.50 -8.06 12.31
C ILE A 607 53.52 -7.22 11.52
N LYS A 608 54.70 -7.01 12.09
CA LYS A 608 55.85 -6.50 11.34
C LYS A 608 56.19 -7.57 10.30
N LEU A 609 55.81 -7.34 9.05
CA LEU A 609 56.40 -8.03 7.91
C LEU A 609 57.89 -7.68 7.93
N GLY A 610 58.70 -8.57 8.50
CA GLY A 610 60.14 -8.40 8.64
C GLY A 610 60.80 -8.34 7.26
N GLY A 611 61.33 -7.18 6.91
CA GLY A 611 62.36 -7.07 5.89
C GLY A 611 63.69 -7.50 6.50
N GLU A 612 64.17 -8.67 6.12
CA GLU A 612 65.58 -9.04 6.27
C GLU A 612 66.41 -8.20 5.31
N THR A 613 67.25 -7.33 5.85
CA THR A 613 68.52 -6.98 5.21
C THR A 613 69.60 -7.05 6.29
N GLY A 614 70.32 -8.17 6.31
CA GLY A 614 71.53 -8.38 7.09
C GLY A 614 72.60 -8.93 6.18
N VAL A 615 73.51 -8.05 5.73
CA VAL A 615 74.82 -8.42 5.20
C VAL A 615 75.69 -8.81 6.40
N VAL A 616 76.12 -10.08 6.47
CA VAL A 616 77.53 -10.55 6.50
C VAL A 616 77.55 -11.97 5.95
#